data_AF-A0AAV1BAI1-F1
#
_entry.id   AF-A0AAV1BAI1-F1
#
_cell.length_a   1.000
_cell.length_b   1.000
_cell.length_c   1.000
_cell.angle_alpha   90.00
_cell.angle_beta   90.00
_cell.angle_gamma   90.00
#
_symmetry.space_group_name_H-M   'P 1'
#
loop_
_entity.id
_entity.type
_entity.pdbx_description
1 polymer ?
#
loop_
_entity_poly.entity_id
_entity_poly.type
_entity_poly.pdbx_seq_one_letter_code
_entity_poly.pdbx_strand_id
1 'polypeptide(L)'
;MKDIKRRSYSLHPHELVLMDASGNSLLTLRRHRKLGLIDNWCVFEGDLGNHGTRRTRTCRIRKSPVCSVTKSVNILNGNFNVQAYVYRVASGSDKRRAAFTVEGSYTQRTCKVLDECKKAVAEIKRKETNTKDVSFGVEIFQLVVNPGFDPSFAMALVLVLDQMFS
;
A
#
# COMPACT_ATOMS: atom_id res chain seq x y z
N MET A 1 -5.66 -16.21 -11.67
CA MET A 1 -4.66 -15.21 -11.26
C MET A 1 -5.09 -13.89 -11.91
N LYS A 2 -5.39 -12.84 -11.16
CA LYS A 2 -5.77 -11.54 -11.75
C LYS A 2 -4.48 -10.76 -12.00
N ASP A 3 -4.19 -10.42 -13.25
CA ASP A 3 -3.01 -9.61 -13.58
C ASP A 3 -3.26 -8.15 -13.18
N ILE A 4 -2.38 -7.61 -12.34
CA ILE A 4 -2.47 -6.26 -11.80
C ILE A 4 -1.28 -5.43 -12.34
N LYS A 5 -1.57 -4.26 -12.90
CA LYS A 5 -0.55 -3.38 -13.53
C LYS A 5 -0.41 -2.08 -12.73
N ARG A 6 0.82 -1.54 -12.65
CA ARG A 6 1.11 -0.21 -12.08
C ARG A 6 1.38 0.80 -13.19
N ARG A 7 0.89 2.04 -13.05
CA ARG A 7 1.26 3.17 -13.92
C ARG A 7 1.75 4.35 -13.06
N SER A 8 2.94 4.84 -13.37
CA SER A 8 3.51 6.08 -12.84
C SER A 8 3.46 7.15 -13.93
N TYR A 9 2.83 8.29 -13.66
CA TYR A 9 2.83 9.41 -14.59
C TYR A 9 4.05 10.27 -14.29
N SER A 10 4.98 10.37 -15.25
CA SER A 10 6.22 11.16 -15.17
C SER A 10 6.03 12.66 -14.89
N LEU A 11 4.78 13.16 -14.86
CA LEU A 11 4.41 14.53 -14.49
C LEU A 11 3.98 14.69 -13.02
N HIS A 12 3.78 13.60 -12.27
CA HIS A 12 3.39 13.62 -10.85
C HIS A 12 4.19 12.55 -10.06
N PRO A 13 5.43 12.85 -9.62
CA PRO A 13 6.31 11.91 -8.90
C PRO A 13 5.79 11.52 -7.49
N HIS A 14 4.53 11.84 -7.19
CA HIS A 14 3.87 11.65 -5.91
C HIS A 14 2.52 10.93 -6.06
N GLU A 15 2.19 10.44 -7.26
CA GLU A 15 0.95 9.73 -7.54
C GLU A 15 1.21 8.43 -8.31
N LEU A 16 0.63 7.34 -7.83
CA LEU A 16 0.68 6.03 -8.45
C LEU A 16 -0.75 5.51 -8.61
N VAL A 17 -1.04 4.85 -9.73
CA VAL A 17 -2.36 4.26 -9.97
C VAL A 17 -2.21 2.75 -10.12
N LEU A 18 -3.00 2.02 -9.33
CA LEU A 18 -3.21 0.58 -9.44
C LEU A 18 -4.30 0.34 -10.48
N MET A 19 -3.99 -0.44 -11.51
CA MET A 19 -4.93 -0.73 -12.59
C MET A 19 -5.15 -2.23 -12.75
N ASP A 20 -6.33 -2.59 -13.23
CA ASP A 20 -6.58 -3.94 -13.72
C ASP A 20 -5.95 -4.17 -15.10
N ALA A 21 -6.07 -5.39 -15.62
CA ALA A 21 -5.55 -5.77 -16.93
C ALA A 21 -6.20 -4.97 -18.09
N SER A 22 -7.45 -4.52 -17.90
CA SER A 22 -8.23 -3.73 -18.85
C SER A 22 -7.89 -2.23 -18.83
N GLY A 23 -7.06 -1.78 -17.87
CA GLY A 23 -6.64 -0.38 -17.73
C GLY A 23 -7.58 0.47 -16.88
N ASN A 24 -8.54 -0.13 -16.18
CA ASN A 24 -9.40 0.56 -15.23
C ASN A 24 -8.62 0.88 -13.95
N SER A 25 -8.81 2.08 -13.41
CA SER A 25 -8.22 2.49 -12.14
C SER A 25 -8.94 1.77 -10.99
N LEU A 26 -8.22 0.93 -10.26
CA LEU A 26 -8.70 0.28 -9.04
C LEU A 26 -8.47 1.18 -7.83
N LEU A 27 -7.25 1.67 -7.65
CA LEU A 27 -6.84 2.49 -6.51
C LEU A 27 -5.84 3.55 -6.95
N THR A 28 -5.93 4.74 -6.36
CA THR A 28 -4.97 5.82 -6.57
C THR A 28 -4.22 6.10 -5.28
N LEU A 29 -2.89 6.05 -5.32
CA LEU A 29 -2.01 6.24 -4.18
C LEU A 29 -1.32 7.60 -4.32
N ARG A 30 -1.41 8.45 -3.30
CA ARG A 30 -0.79 9.78 -3.31
C ARG A 30 0.09 9.98 -2.09
N ARG A 31 1.32 10.44 -2.32
CA ARG A 31 2.19 10.90 -1.24
C ARG A 31 1.61 12.18 -0.64
N HIS A 32 1.44 12.18 0.66
CA HIS A 32 0.88 13.28 1.43
C HIS A 32 1.96 13.88 2.33
N ARG A 33 2.61 14.93 1.84
CA ARG A 33 3.71 15.60 2.53
C ARG A 33 3.19 16.69 3.45
N LYS A 34 2.86 16.36 4.71
CA LYS A 34 2.67 17.35 5.77
C LYS A 34 4.03 17.64 6.41
N LEU A 35 4.70 18.72 5.96
CA LEU A 35 5.70 19.51 6.70
C LEU A 35 6.71 18.78 7.64
N GLY A 36 7.13 17.54 7.34
CA GLY A 36 8.04 16.81 8.23
C GLY A 36 8.48 15.44 7.72
N LEU A 37 9.58 14.95 8.30
CA LEU A 37 10.46 13.80 7.98
C LEU A 37 9.80 12.41 7.83
N ILE A 38 8.47 12.30 7.89
CA ILE A 38 7.75 11.02 7.90
C ILE A 38 7.05 10.83 6.56
N ASP A 39 7.41 9.77 5.83
CA ASP A 39 6.73 9.43 4.58
C ASP A 39 5.31 8.95 4.89
N ASN A 40 4.34 9.59 4.26
CA ASN A 40 2.91 9.38 4.47
C ASN A 40 2.23 9.26 3.12
N TRP A 41 1.39 8.26 2.98
CA TRP A 41 0.66 7.97 1.75
C TRP A 41 -0.83 7.85 2.03
N CYS A 42 -1.64 8.35 1.11
CA CYS A 42 -3.10 8.18 1.14
C CYS A 42 -3.52 7.32 -0.05
N VAL A 43 -4.41 6.36 0.20
CA VAL A 43 -5.00 5.50 -0.82
C VAL A 43 -6.44 5.94 -1.05
N PHE A 44 -6.81 6.16 -2.30
CA PHE A 44 -8.13 6.59 -2.73
C PHE A 44 -8.74 5.55 -3.66
N GLU A 45 -10.07 5.48 -3.65
CA GLU A 45 -10.82 4.68 -4.63
C GLU A 45 -10.50 5.17 -6.05
N GLY A 46 -10.33 4.25 -6.99
CA GLY A 46 -10.12 4.57 -8.40
C GLY A 46 -11.29 5.36 -9.00
N ASP A 47 -10.99 6.20 -9.99
CA ASP A 47 -12.04 6.78 -10.84
C ASP A 47 -12.44 5.75 -11.90
N LEU A 48 -13.69 5.28 -11.81
CA LEU A 48 -14.32 4.46 -12.83
C LEU A 48 -14.51 5.30 -14.10
N GLY A 49 -13.57 5.17 -15.04
CA GLY A 49 -13.73 5.63 -16.42
C GLY A 49 -13.60 7.14 -16.64
N ASN A 50 -12.46 7.54 -17.21
CA ASN A 50 -12.40 8.44 -18.38
C ASN A 50 -10.93 8.69 -18.74
N HIS A 51 -10.30 7.68 -19.35
CA HIS A 51 -9.19 7.94 -20.26
C HIS A 51 -9.78 8.64 -21.48
N GLY A 52 -9.90 9.98 -21.48
CA GLY A 52 -10.37 10.64 -22.70
C GLY A 52 -10.78 12.09 -22.66
N THR A 53 -11.02 12.72 -21.50
CA THR A 53 -11.42 14.14 -21.48
C THR A 53 -10.36 15.00 -20.81
N ARG A 54 -9.85 15.91 -21.65
CA ARG A 54 -9.01 17.06 -21.36
C ARG A 54 -9.13 17.53 -19.91
N ARG A 55 -7.97 17.79 -19.31
CA ARG A 55 -7.78 18.54 -18.08
C ARG A 55 -8.81 19.67 -17.91
N THR A 56 -9.86 19.41 -17.14
CA THR A 56 -10.59 20.47 -16.44
C THR A 56 -10.10 20.45 -15.00
N ARG A 57 -9.39 21.51 -14.62
CA ARG A 57 -8.84 21.75 -13.27
C ARG A 57 -9.94 22.02 -12.22
N THR A 58 -11.15 21.53 -12.41
CA THR A 58 -12.33 21.93 -11.66
C THR A 58 -13.17 20.71 -11.33
N CYS A 59 -13.32 20.46 -10.02
CA CYS A 59 -13.99 19.33 -9.37
C CYS A 59 -13.17 18.06 -9.17
N ARG A 60 -11.98 18.17 -8.55
CA ARG A 60 -11.57 17.14 -7.57
C ARG A 60 -12.52 17.24 -6.38
N ILE A 61 -13.70 16.63 -6.46
CA ILE A 61 -14.48 16.34 -5.25
C ILE A 61 -13.49 15.72 -4.28
N ARG A 62 -13.38 16.26 -3.05
CA ARG A 62 -12.47 15.76 -2.02
C ARG A 62 -12.92 14.34 -1.64
N LYS A 63 -12.60 13.35 -2.47
CA LYS A 63 -12.82 11.94 -2.17
C LYS A 63 -12.06 11.66 -0.89
N SER A 64 -12.77 11.17 0.13
CA SER A 64 -12.14 10.71 1.35
C SER A 64 -11.18 9.57 0.99
N PRO A 65 -9.97 9.54 1.58
CA PRO A 65 -9.10 8.40 1.37
C PRO A 65 -9.74 7.15 1.97
N VAL A 66 -9.53 6.00 1.31
CA VAL A 66 -9.88 4.67 1.83
C VAL A 66 -9.03 4.39 3.07
N CYS A 67 -7.73 4.72 2.99
CA CYS A 67 -6.81 4.63 4.11
C CYS A 67 -5.66 5.63 3.99
N SER A 68 -4.96 5.83 5.09
CA SER A 68 -3.65 6.48 5.13
C SER A 68 -2.62 5.54 5.73
N VAL A 69 -1.44 5.47 5.10
CA VAL A 69 -0.30 4.66 5.52
C VAL A 69 0.81 5.60 5.97
N THR A 70 1.32 5.39 7.18
CA THR A 70 2.36 6.21 7.79
C THR A 70 3.57 5.34 8.08
N LYS A 71 4.74 5.76 7.59
CA LYS A 71 6.01 5.11 7.91
C LYS A 71 6.28 5.22 9.41
N SER A 72 6.60 4.09 10.04
CA SER A 72 7.04 4.06 11.44
C SER A 72 8.46 4.61 11.53
N VAL A 73 8.70 5.55 12.44
CA VAL A 73 10.04 6.04 12.77
C VAL A 73 10.48 5.39 14.07
N ASN A 74 11.50 4.52 13.98
CA ASN A 74 11.99 3.66 15.07
C ASN A 74 12.56 4.41 16.30
N ILE A 75 12.57 5.74 16.29
CA ILE A 75 13.14 6.57 17.35
C ILE A 75 12.21 6.67 18.58
N LEU A 76 10.89 6.50 18.40
CA LEU A 76 9.90 6.81 19.46
C LEU A 76 9.19 5.59 20.07
N ASN A 77 9.10 4.45 19.37
CA ASN A 77 8.16 3.37 19.72
C ASN A 77 8.79 2.03 20.18
N GLY A 78 10.12 1.88 20.26
CA GLY A 78 10.81 0.70 20.80
C GLY A 78 10.64 -0.64 20.04
N ASN A 79 9.60 -0.75 19.20
CA ASN A 79 9.31 -1.92 18.38
C ASN A 79 9.93 -1.77 16.99
N PHE A 80 11.20 -2.17 16.86
CA PHE A 80 11.95 -2.15 15.60
C PHE A 80 11.33 -3.02 14.48
N ASN A 81 10.42 -3.93 14.85
CA ASN A 81 9.75 -4.81 13.91
C ASN A 81 8.65 -4.11 13.10
N VAL A 82 8.11 -2.97 13.57
CA VAL A 82 7.01 -2.27 12.89
C VAL A 82 7.54 -1.27 11.87
N GLN A 83 7.22 -1.46 10.60
CA GLN A 83 7.64 -0.58 9.50
C GLN A 83 6.61 0.51 9.15
N ALA A 84 5.32 0.22 9.29
CA ALA A 84 4.27 1.17 8.94
C ALA A 84 2.96 0.90 9.69
N TYR A 85 2.17 1.97 9.85
CA TYR A 85 0.82 1.93 10.39
C TYR A 85 -0.18 2.28 9.30
N VAL A 86 -1.28 1.53 9.22
CA VAL A 86 -2.37 1.76 8.25
C VAL A 86 -3.62 2.17 9.02
N TYR A 87 -4.13 3.36 8.72
CA TYR A 87 -5.36 3.90 9.32
C TYR A 87 -6.45 3.92 8.26
N ARG A 88 -7.54 3.19 8.48
CA ARG A 88 -8.75 3.34 7.64
C ARG A 88 -9.51 4.58 8.08
N VAL A 89 -10.18 5.24 7.14
CA VAL A 89 -11.10 6.33 7.49
C VAL A 89 -12.39 5.70 8.01
N ALA A 90 -12.56 5.67 9.33
CA ALA A 90 -13.81 5.30 9.97
C ALA A 90 -14.61 6.57 10.32
N SER A 91 -15.91 6.54 10.03
CA SER A 91 -16.84 7.57 10.47
C SER A 91 -17.12 7.37 11.96
N GLY A 92 -16.62 8.26 12.83
CA GLY A 92 -17.20 8.40 14.18
C GLY A 92 -16.37 8.02 15.40
N SER A 93 -15.03 7.93 15.36
CA SER A 93 -14.25 7.84 16.61
C SER A 93 -13.02 8.74 16.62
N ASP A 94 -12.92 9.58 17.64
CA ASP A 94 -11.84 10.55 17.87
C ASP A 94 -10.47 9.90 18.18
N LYS A 95 -10.46 8.58 18.42
CA LYS A 95 -9.22 7.79 18.58
C LYS A 95 -8.86 7.12 17.26
N ARG A 96 -7.93 7.71 16.53
CA ARG A 96 -7.37 7.16 15.28
C ARG A 96 -6.47 5.95 15.57
N ARG A 97 -7.07 4.78 15.84
CA ARG A 97 -6.33 3.51 15.97
C ARG A 97 -5.91 3.02 14.58
N ALA A 98 -4.74 2.40 14.50
CA ALA A 98 -4.29 1.76 13.27
C ALA A 98 -5.14 0.51 13.03
N ALA A 99 -5.79 0.44 11.88
CA ALA A 99 -6.57 -0.72 11.46
C ALA A 99 -5.66 -1.90 11.07
N PHE A 100 -4.44 -1.60 10.59
CA PHE A 100 -3.41 -2.59 10.36
C PHE A 100 -2.03 -2.09 10.78
N THR A 101 -1.17 -3.04 11.12
CA THR A 101 0.26 -2.82 11.35
C THR A 101 1.06 -3.62 10.33
N VAL A 102 2.07 -3.01 9.73
CA VAL A 102 3.03 -3.70 8.87
C VAL A 102 4.27 -4.01 9.70
N GLU A 103 4.53 -5.29 9.92
CA GLU A 103 5.70 -5.80 10.64
C GLU A 103 6.70 -6.47 9.69
N GLY A 104 7.95 -6.65 10.10
CA GLY A 104 9.01 -7.33 9.33
C GLY A 104 9.90 -6.36 8.56
N SER A 105 10.42 -6.79 7.41
CA SER A 105 11.28 -5.97 6.56
C SER A 105 10.89 -5.98 5.09
N TYR A 106 10.55 -4.81 4.54
CA TYR A 106 10.20 -4.71 3.12
C TYR A 106 11.41 -4.98 2.24
N THR A 107 12.59 -4.44 2.58
CA THR A 107 13.84 -4.66 1.82
C THR A 107 14.28 -6.12 1.85
N GLN A 108 13.95 -6.87 2.91
CA GLN A 108 14.23 -8.31 2.99
C GLN A 108 13.06 -9.18 2.51
N ARG A 109 11.93 -8.59 2.12
CA ARG A 109 10.69 -9.26 1.70
C ARG A 109 10.17 -10.24 2.76
N THR A 110 10.07 -9.76 4.01
CA THR A 110 9.57 -10.53 5.17
C THR A 110 8.37 -9.85 5.83
N CYS A 111 7.71 -8.91 5.14
CA CYS A 111 6.63 -8.14 5.73
C CYS A 111 5.37 -8.97 6.00
N LYS A 112 4.70 -8.65 7.11
CA LYS A 112 3.36 -9.14 7.43
C LYS A 112 2.44 -7.96 7.71
N VAL A 113 1.27 -7.97 7.08
CA VAL A 113 0.17 -7.04 7.39
C VAL A 113 -0.69 -7.71 8.43
N LEU A 114 -0.73 -7.14 9.63
CA LEU A 114 -1.48 -7.65 10.77
C LEU A 114 -2.70 -6.77 11.02
N ASP A 115 -3.84 -7.39 11.31
CA ASP A 115 -5.05 -6.70 11.77
C ASP A 115 -4.97 -6.30 13.25
N GLU A 116 -6.06 -5.74 13.77
CA GLU A 116 -6.20 -5.31 15.17
C GLU A 116 -6.05 -6.48 16.17
N CYS A 117 -6.35 -7.71 15.75
CA CYS A 117 -6.20 -8.93 16.52
C CYS A 117 -4.82 -9.57 16.36
N LYS A 118 -3.86 -8.88 15.72
CA LYS A 118 -2.51 -9.39 15.39
C LYS A 118 -2.53 -10.63 14.49
N LYS A 119 -3.63 -10.87 13.76
CA LYS A 119 -3.70 -11.93 12.76
C LYS A 119 -3.13 -11.41 11.44
N ALA A 120 -2.27 -12.20 10.81
CA ALA A 120 -1.80 -11.88 9.46
C ALA A 120 -2.97 -11.93 8.48
N VAL A 121 -3.13 -10.88 7.68
CA VAL A 121 -4.13 -10.78 6.60
C VAL A 121 -3.50 -10.76 5.22
N ALA A 122 -2.24 -10.33 5.14
CA ALA A 122 -1.41 -10.47 3.95
C ALA A 122 0.07 -10.60 4.34
N GLU A 123 0.87 -11.28 3.53
CA GLU A 123 2.29 -11.49 3.76
C GLU A 123 3.09 -11.28 2.47
N ILE A 124 4.20 -10.56 2.58
CA ILE A 124 5.21 -10.41 1.52
C ILE A 124 6.36 -11.34 1.89
N LYS A 125 6.61 -12.34 1.05
CA LYS A 125 7.66 -13.34 1.24
C LYS A 125 8.52 -13.44 0.00
N ARG A 126 9.80 -13.79 0.17
CA ARG A 126 10.65 -14.17 -0.98
C ARG A 126 10.03 -15.35 -1.70
N LYS A 127 10.17 -15.38 -3.03
CA LYS A 127 9.78 -16.55 -3.80
C LYS A 127 10.87 -17.61 -3.66
N GLU A 128 10.48 -18.78 -3.19
CA GLU A 128 11.35 -19.95 -3.06
C GLU A 128 11.12 -20.90 -4.24
N THR A 129 12.15 -21.65 -4.63
CA THR A 129 12.02 -22.73 -5.61
C THR A 129 11.46 -23.99 -4.95
N ASN A 130 10.91 -24.91 -5.74
CA ASN A 130 10.47 -26.23 -5.24
C ASN A 130 11.62 -27.09 -4.68
N THR A 131 12.87 -26.73 -4.96
CA THR A 131 14.06 -27.26 -4.29
C THR A 131 14.35 -26.40 -3.07
N LYS A 132 14.11 -26.94 -1.87
CA LYS A 132 13.93 -26.24 -0.59
C LYS A 132 14.97 -25.19 -0.14
N ASP A 133 16.03 -24.92 -0.88
CA ASP A 133 17.12 -24.02 -0.46
C ASP A 133 17.61 -23.01 -1.52
N VAL A 134 16.96 -22.92 -2.68
CA VAL A 134 17.32 -21.88 -3.68
C VAL A 134 16.24 -20.81 -3.72
N SER A 135 16.56 -19.63 -3.19
CA SER A 135 15.72 -18.44 -3.31
C SER A 135 16.05 -17.67 -4.59
N PHE A 136 15.06 -17.06 -5.23
CA PHE A 136 15.25 -16.22 -6.41
C PHE A 136 15.85 -14.82 -6.10
N GLY A 137 16.46 -14.65 -4.93
CA GLY A 137 16.88 -13.35 -4.42
C GLY A 137 15.72 -12.50 -3.88
N VAL A 138 15.98 -11.23 -3.55
CA VAL A 138 14.98 -10.28 -3.01
C VAL A 138 14.12 -9.61 -4.07
N GLU A 139 14.53 -9.71 -5.34
CA GLU A 139 13.84 -9.12 -6.49
C GLU A 139 12.53 -9.84 -6.79
N ILE A 140 12.49 -11.15 -6.59
CA ILE A 140 11.32 -11.97 -6.86
C ILE A 140 10.68 -12.35 -5.53
N PHE A 141 9.52 -11.75 -5.27
CA PHE A 141 8.72 -12.01 -4.09
C PHE A 141 7.30 -12.43 -4.46
N GLN A 142 6.61 -13.01 -3.48
CA GLN A 142 5.20 -13.36 -3.56
C GLN A 142 4.41 -12.56 -2.53
N LEU A 143 3.23 -12.10 -2.94
CA LEU A 143 2.21 -11.55 -2.06
C LEU A 143 1.18 -12.64 -1.78
N VAL A 144 1.11 -13.09 -0.53
CA VAL A 144 0.11 -14.05 -0.06
C VAL A 144 -1.00 -13.26 0.62
N VAL A 145 -2.24 -13.42 0.15
CA VAL A 145 -3.41 -12.72 0.68
C VAL A 145 -4.33 -13.74 1.33
N ASN A 146 -4.66 -13.54 2.60
CA ASN A 146 -5.54 -14.46 3.31
C ASN A 146 -6.99 -14.31 2.84
N PRO A 147 -7.79 -15.39 2.87
CA PRO A 147 -9.21 -15.33 2.52
C PRO A 147 -9.94 -14.24 3.30
N GLY A 148 -10.77 -13.46 2.61
CA GLY A 148 -11.51 -12.34 3.18
C GLY A 148 -10.76 -11.00 3.21
N PHE A 149 -9.47 -10.96 2.83
CA PHE A 149 -8.75 -9.70 2.63
C PHE A 149 -8.74 -9.29 1.16
N ASP A 150 -8.97 -8.00 0.88
CA ASP A 150 -9.05 -7.50 -0.49
C ASP A 150 -7.67 -7.54 -1.19
N PRO A 151 -7.52 -8.30 -2.30
CA PRO A 151 -6.23 -8.41 -2.98
C PRO A 151 -5.74 -7.10 -3.60
N SER A 152 -6.66 -6.24 -4.05
CA SER A 152 -6.31 -4.94 -4.65
C SER A 152 -5.72 -4.01 -3.58
N PHE A 153 -6.31 -3.99 -2.39
CA PHE A 153 -5.83 -3.25 -1.23
C PHE A 153 -4.50 -3.81 -0.73
N ALA A 154 -4.34 -5.14 -0.67
CA ALA A 154 -3.06 -5.76 -0.34
C ALA A 154 -1.95 -5.33 -1.31
N MET A 155 -2.25 -5.33 -2.62
CA MET A 155 -1.32 -4.87 -3.63
C MET A 155 -1.01 -3.36 -3.51
N ALA A 156 -2.01 -2.54 -3.18
CA ALA A 156 -1.79 -1.13 -2.91
C ALA A 156 -0.82 -0.92 -1.73
N LEU A 157 -0.92 -1.71 -0.66
CA LEU A 157 0.04 -1.67 0.45
C LEU A 157 1.45 -2.02 -0.01
N VAL A 158 1.63 -3.05 -0.84
CA VAL A 158 2.94 -3.38 -1.44
C VAL A 158 3.52 -2.17 -2.16
N LEU A 159 2.71 -1.50 -3.00
CA LEU A 159 3.16 -0.34 -3.76
C LEU A 159 3.50 0.86 -2.87
N VAL A 160 2.78 1.10 -1.78
CA VAL A 160 3.15 2.14 -0.81
C VAL A 160 4.48 1.82 -0.14
N LEU A 161 4.67 0.57 0.30
CA LEU A 161 5.91 0.14 0.93
C LEU A 161 7.09 0.25 -0.04
N ASP A 162 6.90 -0.07 -1.32
CA ASP A 162 7.85 0.17 -2.39
C ASP A 162 8.33 1.63 -2.40
N GLN A 163 7.39 2.57 -2.39
CA GLN A 163 7.72 3.99 -2.41
C GLN A 163 8.35 4.52 -1.12
N MET A 164 8.18 3.83 0.00
CA MET A 164 8.70 4.22 1.32
C MET A 164 10.10 3.64 1.63
N PHE A 165 10.44 2.49 1.03
CA PHE A 165 11.57 1.65 1.44
C PHE A 165 12.46 1.17 0.28
N SER A 166 12.09 1.43 -0.98
CA SER A 166 12.96 1.23 -2.15
C SER A 166 13.72 2.49 -2.55
#